data_AF-A0A7C4RYZ6-F1
#
_entry.id   AF-A0A7C4RYZ6-F1
#
_cell.length_a   1.000
_cell.length_b   1.000
_cell.length_c   1.000
_cell.angle_alpha   90.00
_cell.angle_beta   90.00
_cell.angle_gamma   90.00
#
_symmetry.space_group_name_H-M   'P 1'
#
loop_
_entity.id
_entity.type
_entity.pdbx_description
1 polymer ?
#
loop_
_entity_poly.entity_id
_entity_poly.type
_entity_poly.pdbx_seq_one_letter_code
_entity_poly.pdbx_strand_id
1 'polypeptide(L)' 'TILTRAGEGTKVVLTGDPYQIDTPYLDESSNGLVYAASRFLGKPIAAHIFLKKGERSELASLAAELL' A
#
# COMPACT_ATOMS: atom_id res chain seq x y z
N THR A 1 -7.96 15.54 -6.41
CA THR A 1 -6.99 14.79 -5.57
C THR A 1 -5.58 15.10 -6.06
N ILE A 2 -4.52 14.73 -5.32
CA ILE A 2 -3.12 14.94 -5.80
C ILE A 2 -2.91 14.26 -7.17
N LEU A 3 -3.47 13.06 -7.36
CA LEU A 3 -3.42 12.32 -8.62
C LEU A 3 -4.02 13.06 -9.81
N THR A 4 -5.12 13.82 -9.63
CA THR A 4 -5.77 14.56 -10.73
C THR A 4 -5.07 15.87 -11.09
N ARG A 5 -4.00 16.22 -10.37
CA ARG A 5 -3.20 17.45 -10.59
C ARG A 5 -1.73 17.13 -10.90
N ALA A 6 -1.39 15.86 -11.12
CA ALA A 6 -0.04 15.44 -11.44
C ALA A 6 0.38 16.00 -12.81
N GLY A 7 1.53 16.67 -12.86
CA GLY A 7 2.12 17.18 -14.10
C GLY A 7 2.81 16.09 -14.91
N GLU A 8 3.20 16.41 -16.14
CA GLU A 8 3.97 15.52 -17.00
C GLU A 8 5.24 15.00 -16.32
N GLY A 9 5.58 13.73 -16.57
CA GLY A 9 6.75 13.08 -15.98
C GLY A 9 6.58 12.62 -14.52
N THR A 10 5.51 13.05 -13.82
CA THR A 10 5.27 12.65 -12.44
C THR A 10 5.04 11.14 -12.33
N LYS A 11 5.71 10.50 -11.36
CA LYS A 11 5.44 9.13 -10.92
C LYS A 11 4.90 9.18 -9.50
N VAL A 12 3.84 8.42 -9.24
CA VAL A 12 3.26 8.30 -7.90
C VAL A 12 3.36 6.84 -7.48
N VAL A 13 3.89 6.61 -6.29
CA VAL A 13 3.97 5.28 -5.69
C VAL A 13 3.16 5.31 -4.40
N LEU A 14 2.13 4.46 -4.34
CA LEU A 14 1.36 4.24 -3.12
C LEU A 14 1.88 2.97 -2.46
N THR A 15 2.28 3.07 -1.20
CA THR A 15 2.80 1.96 -0.40
C THR A 15 2.09 1.91 0.94
N GLY A 16 1.88 0.70 1.46
CA GLY A 16 1.30 0.48 2.77
C GLY A 16 0.98 -1.00 2.97
N ASP A 17 0.47 -1.32 4.15
CA ASP A 17 0.01 -2.66 4.48
C ASP A 17 -1.53 -2.69 4.42
N PRO A 18 -2.16 -3.42 3.49
CA PRO A 18 -3.61 -3.53 3.43
C PRO A 18 -4.21 -4.23 4.67
N TYR A 19 -3.42 -4.96 5.44
CA TYR A 19 -3.87 -5.66 6.65
C TYR A 19 -3.73 -4.82 7.92
N GLN A 20 -3.06 -3.67 7.86
CA GLN A 20 -2.99 -2.75 9.00
C GLN A 20 -4.30 -1.93 9.07
N ILE A 21 -5.27 -2.45 9.82
CA ILE A 21 -6.60 -1.86 9.99
C ILE A 21 -6.75 -1.33 11.41
N ASP A 22 -6.64 -0.02 11.56
CA ASP A 22 -6.74 0.66 12.85
C ASP A 22 -8.14 1.28 13.08
N THR A 23 -9.10 1.06 12.19
CA THR A 23 -10.44 1.68 12.21
C THR A 23 -11.54 0.64 12.10
N PRO A 24 -12.58 0.66 12.98
CA PRO A 24 -13.61 -0.37 13.03
C PRO A 24 -14.56 -0.45 11.82
N TYR A 25 -14.49 0.52 10.91
CA TYR A 25 -15.33 0.60 9.71
C TYR A 25 -14.61 0.21 8.42
N LEU A 26 -13.34 -0.16 8.52
CA LEU A 26 -12.53 -0.59 7.38
C LEU A 26 -12.14 -2.05 7.55
N ASP A 27 -11.89 -2.70 6.42
CA ASP A 27 -11.33 -4.03 6.32
C ASP A 27 -10.20 -4.03 5.28
N GLU A 28 -9.53 -5.18 5.13
CA GLU A 28 -8.42 -5.36 4.20
C GLU A 28 -8.79 -5.14 2.73
N SER A 29 -10.08 -5.23 2.39
CA SER A 29 -10.61 -5.05 1.04
C SER A 29 -11.18 -3.65 0.78
N SER A 30 -11.52 -2.91 1.83
CA SER A 30 -12.21 -1.62 1.77
C SER A 30 -11.34 -0.42 2.16
N ASN A 31 -10.09 -0.64 2.60
CA ASN A 31 -9.16 0.44 2.88
C ASN A 31 -8.77 1.25 1.63
N GLY A 32 -8.23 2.46 1.86
CA GLY A 32 -7.89 3.40 0.80
C GLY A 32 -6.83 2.89 -0.19
N LEU A 33 -5.89 2.04 0.25
CA LEU A 33 -4.85 1.48 -0.60
C LEU A 33 -5.43 0.46 -1.59
N VAL A 34 -6.27 -0.46 -1.10
CA VAL A 34 -6.94 -1.47 -1.94
C VAL A 34 -8.00 -0.83 -2.83
N TYR A 35 -8.72 0.18 -2.34
CA TYR A 35 -9.62 0.98 -3.16
C TYR A 35 -8.86 1.67 -4.31
N ALA A 36 -7.76 2.38 -4.03
CA ALA A 36 -6.98 3.00 -5.10
C ALA A 36 -6.41 1.95 -6.07
N ALA A 37 -5.86 0.85 -5.56
CA ALA A 37 -5.31 -0.21 -6.40
C ALA A 37 -6.36 -0.80 -7.36
N SER A 38 -7.54 -1.16 -6.84
CA SER A 38 -8.61 -1.77 -7.64
C SER A 38 -9.11 -0.84 -8.77
N ARG A 39 -9.18 0.48 -8.54
CA ARG A 39 -9.62 1.46 -9.56
C ARG A 39 -8.63 1.62 -10.72
N PHE A 40 -7.36 1.31 -10.50
CA PHE A 40 -6.30 1.36 -11.51
C PHE A 40 -5.93 -0.01 -12.09
N LEU A 41 -6.58 -1.09 -11.63
CA LEU A 41 -6.36 -2.44 -12.15
C LEU A 41 -6.63 -2.50 -13.65
N GLY A 42 -5.68 -3.04 -14.41
CA GLY A 42 -5.75 -3.16 -15.87
C GLY A 42 -5.54 -1.85 -16.64
N LYS A 43 -5.20 -0.74 -15.98
CA LYS A 43 -4.84 0.50 -16.69
C LYS A 43 -3.41 0.39 -17.23
N PRO A 44 -3.14 0.76 -18.50
CA PRO A 44 -1.81 0.60 -19.11
C PRO A 44 -0.68 1.36 -18.42
N ILE A 45 -1.01 2.43 -17.70
CA ILE A 45 -0.05 3.31 -17.01
C ILE A 45 0.16 2.95 -15.54
N ALA A 46 -0.49 1.89 -15.04
CA ALA A 46 -0.46 1.49 -13.66
C ALA A 46 0.13 0.08 -13.50
N ALA A 47 0.81 -0.14 -12.39
CA ALA A 47 1.30 -1.45 -11.98
C ALA A 47 0.97 -1.67 -10.50
N HIS A 48 0.66 -2.92 -10.14
CA HIS A 48 0.39 -3.33 -8.78
C HIS A 48 1.41 -4.39 -8.39
N ILE A 49 2.10 -4.17 -7.29
CA ILE A 49 3.10 -5.10 -6.76
C ILE A 49 2.66 -5.45 -5.35
N PHE A 50 2.45 -6.74 -5.11
CA PHE A 50 2.16 -7.26 -3.78
C PHE A 50 3.41 -7.93 -3.22
N LEU A 51 3.97 -7.33 -2.18
CA LEU A 51 5.14 -7.86 -1.48
C LEU A 51 4.68 -8.91 -0.46
N LYS A 52 4.91 -10.18 -0.77
CA LYS A 52 4.44 -11.31 0.06
C LYS A 52 5.19 -11.47 1.39
N LYS A 53 6.39 -10.91 1.48
CA LYS A 53 7.27 -11.02 2.64
C LYS A 53 7.92 -9.67 2.90
N GLY A 54 7.90 -9.24 4.16
CA GLY A 54 8.71 -8.12 4.63
C GLY A 54 10.09 -8.62 5.03
N GLU A 55 11.12 -7.86 4.67
CA GLU A 55 12.46 -8.06 5.20
C GLU A 55 12.66 -7.13 6.39
N ARG A 56 13.19 -7.67 7.49
CA ARG A 56 13.49 -6.94 8.72
C ARG A 56 14.96 -7.09 9.03
N SER A 57 15.59 -6.04 9.56
CA SER A 57 16.93 -6.16 10.12
C SER A 57 16.91 -7.07 11.36
N GLU A 58 18.05 -7.60 11.76
CA GLU A 58 18.18 -8.45 12.95
C GLU A 58 17.56 -7.80 14.19
N LEU A 59 17.84 -6.50 14.41
CA LEU A 59 17.25 -5.72 15.49
C LEU A 59 15.72 -5.63 15.41
N ALA A 60 15.17 -5.38 14.22
CA ALA A 60 13.72 -5.25 14.04
C ALA A 60 12.98 -6.58 14.19
N SER A 61 13.63 -7.69 13.81
CA SER A 61 13.12 -9.04 14.05
C SER A 61 13.08 -9.35 15.55
N LEU A 62 14.18 -9.10 16.27
CA LEU A 62 14.23 -9.30 17.71
C LEU A 62 13.19 -8.45 18.46
N ALA A 63 13.02 -7.18 18.08
CA ALA A 63 12.04 -6.31 18.70
C ALA A 63 10.59 -6.81 18.54
N ALA A 64 10.25 -7.37 17.38
CA ALA A 64 8.91 -7.90 17.10
C ALA A 64 8.60 -9.23 17.80
N GLU A 65 9.61 -9.96 18.26
CA GLU A 65 9.43 -11.15 19.09
C GLU A 65 9.25 -10.82 20.57
N LEU A 66 9.87 -9.72 21.02
CA LEU A 66 9.88 -9.30 22.43
C LEU A 66 8.71 -8.40 22.82
N LEU A 67 8.08 -7.72 21.85
CA LEU A 67 7.01 -6.71 22.04
C LEU A 67 5.74 -7.14 21.31
#